data_AF-A0A3D1RB54-F1
#
_entry.id   AF-A0A3D1RB54-F1
#
_cell.length_a   1.000
_cell.length_b   1.000
_cell.length_c   1.000
_cell.angle_alpha   90.00
_cell.angle_beta   90.00
_cell.angle_gamma   90.00
#
_symmetry.space_group_name_H-M   'P 1'
#
loop_
_entity.id
_entity.type
_entity.pdbx_description
1 polymer ?
#
loop_
_entity_poly.entity_id
_entity_poly.type
_entity_poly.pdbx_seq_one_letter_code
_entity_poly.pdbx_strand_id
1 'polypeptide(L)' 'EQYFRQAPDATTIHPVFGPLNYQEWIQLHTKHLHHHLKQFGLVD' A
#
# COMPACT_ATOMS: atom_id res chain seq x y z
N GLU A 1 -2.24 -10.33 -2.53
CA GLU A 1 -3.31 -10.27 -3.55
C GLU A 1 -4.33 -11.40 -3.41
N GLN A 2 -3.91 -12.67 -3.37
CA GLN A 2 -4.82 -13.82 -3.21
C GLN A 2 -5.74 -13.73 -1.97
N TYR A 3 -5.22 -13.24 -0.83
CA TYR A 3 -6.01 -13.01 0.39
C TYR A 3 -7.23 -12.11 0.15
N PHE A 4 -7.03 -10.91 -0.41
CA PHE A 4 -8.12 -9.97 -0.68
C PHE A 4 -9.02 -10.40 -1.86
N ARG A 5 -8.55 -11.28 -2.75
CA ARG A 5 -9.40 -11.88 -3.79
C ARG A 5 -10.44 -12.84 -3.19
N GLN A 6 -10.06 -13.57 -2.14
CA GLN A 6 -10.95 -14.50 -1.45
C GLN A 6 -11.85 -13.79 -0.42
N ALA A 7 -11.42 -12.63 0.09
CA ALA A 7 -12.19 -11.78 1.00
C ALA A 7 -12.09 -10.31 0.56
N PRO A 8 -12.95 -9.87 -0.38
CA PRO A 8 -12.90 -8.50 -0.95
C PRO A 8 -13.03 -7.38 0.08
N ASP A 9 -13.79 -7.63 1.16
CA ASP A 9 -14.04 -6.66 2.23
C ASP A 9 -13.03 -6.77 3.39
N ALA A 10 -12.03 -7.65 3.27
CA ALA A 10 -11.03 -7.81 4.33
C ALA A 10 -10.19 -6.54 4.47
N THR A 11 -9.82 -6.24 5.72
CA THR A 11 -8.80 -5.25 6.06
C THR A 11 -7.67 -5.93 6.83
N THR A 12 -6.46 -5.39 6.71
CA THR A 12 -5.31 -5.80 7.53
C THR A 12 -4.68 -4.59 8.20
N ILE A 13 -4.05 -4.79 9.36
CA ILE A 13 -3.50 -3.69 10.15
C ILE A 13 -2.14 -3.26 9.59
N HIS A 14 -2.04 -2.01 9.15
CA HIS A 14 -0.78 -1.30 8.99
C HIS A 14 -0.39 -0.64 10.33
N PRO A 15 0.88 -0.74 10.79
CA PRO A 15 1.30 -0.25 12.09
C PRO A 15 1.09 1.25 12.34
N VAL A 16 1.06 2.07 11.28
CA VAL A 16 0.86 3.52 11.38
C VAL A 16 -0.54 3.97 10.94
N PHE A 17 -1.16 3.28 9.98
CA PHE A 17 -2.39 3.73 9.33
C PHE A 17 -3.62 2.95 9.80
N GLY A 18 -3.44 1.97 10.68
CA GLY A 18 -4.54 1.15 11.18
C GLY A 18 -5.06 0.17 10.12
N PRO A 19 -6.33 -0.23 10.17
CA PRO A 19 -6.93 -1.13 9.20
C PRO A 19 -6.93 -0.52 7.80
N LEU A 20 -6.38 -1.24 6.83
CA LEU A 20 -6.41 -0.89 5.42
C LEU A 20 -7.03 -1.99 4.59
N ASN A 21 -7.88 -1.62 3.64
CA ASN A 21 -8.38 -2.50 2.59
C ASN A 21 -7.33 -2.65 1.46
N TYR A 22 -7.61 -3.53 0.50
CA TYR A 22 -6.69 -3.79 -0.61
C TYR A 22 -6.29 -2.53 -1.40
N GLN A 23 -7.24 -1.64 -1.72
CA GLN A 23 -6.97 -0.43 -2.49
C GLN A 23 -6.09 0.55 -1.71
N GLU A 24 -6.32 0.69 -0.41
CA GLU A 24 -5.52 1.55 0.48
C GLU A 24 -4.08 1.05 0.59
N TRP A 25 -3.86 -0.27 0.65
CA TRP A 25 -2.53 -0.86 0.58
C TRP A 25 -1.82 -0.55 -0.74
N ILE A 26 -2.52 -0.62 -1.88
CA ILE A 26 -1.94 -0.27 -3.17
C ILE A 26 -1.54 1.21 -3.22
N GLN A 27 -2.38 2.10 -2.70
CA GLN A 27 -2.06 3.53 -2.61
C GLN A 27 -0.86 3.79 -1.70
N LEU A 28 -0.80 3.14 -0.53
CA LEU A 28 0.31 3.23 0.39
C LEU A 28 1.62 2.80 -0.29
N HIS A 29 1.65 1.61 -0.91
CA HIS A 29 2.85 1.11 -1.59
C HIS A 29 3.27 2.02 -2.74
N THR A 30 2.32 2.53 -3.53
CA THR A 30 2.60 3.46 -4.61
C THR A 30 3.27 4.74 -4.09
N LYS A 31 2.71 5.35 -3.04
CA LYS A 31 3.28 6.56 -2.43
C LYS A 31 4.65 6.30 -1.80
N HIS A 32 4.80 5.20 -1.07
CA HIS A 32 6.05 4.84 -0.38
C HIS A 32 7.18 4.56 -1.37
N LEU A 33 6.90 3.78 -2.43
CA LEU A 33 7.88 3.52 -3.48
C LEU A 33 8.22 4.79 -4.25
N HIS A 34 7.23 5.59 -4.64
CA HIS A 34 7.50 6.86 -5.33
C HIS A 34 8.36 7.81 -4.48
N HIS A 35 8.10 7.91 -3.17
CA HIS A 35 8.94 8.66 -2.24
C HIS A 35 10.40 8.18 -2.26
N HIS A 36 10.63 6.87 -2.19
CA HIS A 36 11.99 6.33 -2.23
C HIS A 36 12.66 6.47 -3.60
N LEU A 37 11.93 6.25 -4.70
CA LEU A 37 12.45 6.47 -6.04
C LEU A 37 12.90 7.93 -6.21
N LYS A 38 12.11 8.90 -5.72
CA LYS A 38 12.47 10.31 -5.71
C LYS A 38 13.67 10.61 -4.81
N GLN A 39 13.72 10.03 -3.60
CA GLN A 39 14.86 10.16 -2.68
C GLN A 39 16.18 9.71 -3.32
N PHE A 40 16.14 8.68 -4.18
CA PHE A 40 17.31 8.16 -4.89
C PHE A 40 17.52 8.77 -6.28
N GLY A 41 16.72 9.76 -6.69
CA GLY A 41 16.85 10.44 -7.98
C GLY A 41 16.51 9.56 -9.19
N LEU A 42 15.64 8.57 -9.01
CA LEU A 42 15.20 7.65 -10.07
C LEU A 42 13.92 8.12 -10.79
N VAL A 43 13.17 9.04 -10.16
CA VAL A 43 11.97 9.70 -10.69
C VAL A 43 11.86 11.14 -10.14
N ASP A 44 11.09 11.99 -10.81
CA ASP A 44 10.88 13.42 -10.47
C ASP A 44 9.82 13.67 -9.38
#